data_AF-A0A9W7A7R7-F1
#
_entry.id   AF-A0A9W7A7R7-F1
#
_cell.length_a   1.000
_cell.length_b   1.000
_cell.length_c   1.000
_cell.angle_alpha   90.00
_cell.angle_beta   90.00
_cell.angle_gamma   90.00
#
_symmetry.space_group_name_H-M   'P 1'
#
loop_
_entity.id
_entity.type
_entity.pdbx_description
1 polymer ?
#
loop_
_entity_poly.entity_id
_entity_poly.type
_entity_poly.pdbx_seq_one_letter_code
_entity_poly.pdbx_strand_id
1 'polypeptide(L)'
;MLSQTPAPPVMFSSPLKSFSPSPSDPSALSVTTEGGVTYTSKYLVGADGAHSTVRNLLPLNFDGDPSIQSLMNVHFRTSDPSPLEKNPAMLYFTYNSSAIAAFVAHDISRGELVAQ
;
A
#
# COMPACT_ATOMS: atom_id res chain seq x y z
N MET A 1 4.52 31.11 8.53
CA MET A 1 5.17 29.85 8.94
C MET A 1 4.11 28.94 9.51
N LEU A 2 3.80 27.82 8.86
CA LEU A 2 2.93 26.79 9.46
C LEU A 2 3.75 26.09 10.54
N SER A 3 3.31 26.17 11.80
CA SER A 3 3.91 25.40 12.89
C SER A 3 3.78 23.92 12.55
N GLN A 4 4.89 23.20 12.40
CA GLN A 4 4.86 21.75 12.20
C GLN A 4 4.23 21.12 13.44
N THR A 5 3.07 20.51 13.27
CA THR A 5 2.45 19.67 14.30
C THR A 5 3.38 18.49 14.56
N PRO A 6 3.63 18.08 15.82
CA PRO A 6 4.40 16.89 16.11
C PRO A 6 3.80 15.68 15.37
N ALA A 7 4.64 14.86 14.75
CA ALA A 7 4.18 13.64 14.10
C ALA A 7 3.50 12.74 15.14
N PRO A 8 2.32 12.16 14.84
CA PRO A 8 1.67 11.23 15.75
C PRO A 8 2.55 9.98 15.95
N PRO A 9 2.47 9.30 17.10
CA PRO A 9 3.19 8.06 17.34
C PRO A 9 2.77 6.99 16.32
N VAL A 10 3.74 6.29 15.72
CA VAL A 10 3.53 5.22 14.74
C VAL A 10 4.01 3.90 15.33
N MET A 11 3.16 2.88 15.29
CA MET A 11 3.46 1.54 15.80
C MET A 11 3.40 0.53 14.65
N PHE A 12 4.56 0.01 14.25
CA PHE A 12 4.65 -1.06 13.25
C PHE A 12 4.35 -2.44 13.87
N SER A 13 4.11 -3.43 13.01
CA SER A 13 3.87 -4.83 13.43
C SER A 13 2.74 -5.00 14.45
N SER A 14 1.73 -4.13 14.37
CA SER A 14 0.58 -4.08 15.28
C SER A 14 -0.72 -4.22 14.49
N PRO A 15 -0.96 -5.36 13.80
CA PRO A 15 -2.14 -5.54 12.97
C PRO A 15 -3.42 -5.47 13.82
N LEU A 16 -4.46 -4.89 13.24
CA LEU A 16 -5.78 -4.83 13.84
C LEU A 16 -6.40 -6.23 13.90
N LYS A 17 -6.95 -6.60 15.06
CA LYS A 17 -7.72 -7.83 15.24
C LYS A 17 -9.21 -7.57 15.28
N SER A 18 -9.63 -6.60 16.09
CA SER A 18 -11.05 -6.28 16.28
C SER A 18 -11.24 -4.86 16.82
N PHE A 19 -12.47 -4.37 16.73
CA PHE A 19 -12.90 -3.17 17.44
C PHE A 19 -14.36 -3.28 17.83
N SER A 20 -14.74 -2.58 18.90
CA SER A 20 -16.11 -2.50 19.41
C SER A 20 -16.33 -1.17 20.13
N PRO A 21 -17.56 -0.76 20.43
CA PRO A 21 -17.80 0.33 21.37
C PRO A 21 -17.04 0.09 22.69
N SER A 22 -16.49 1.16 23.27
CA SER A 22 -15.76 1.08 24.53
C SER A 22 -16.74 0.86 25.70
N PRO A 23 -16.45 -0.07 26.63
CA PRO A 23 -17.28 -0.28 27.81
C PRO A 23 -17.30 0.93 28.77
N SER A 24 -16.24 1.72 28.79
CA SER A 24 -16.07 2.86 29.71
C SER A 24 -16.56 4.19 29.15
N ASP A 25 -16.66 4.30 27.82
CA ASP A 25 -17.11 5.52 27.12
C ASP A 25 -17.91 5.11 25.87
N PRO A 26 -19.25 5.22 25.89
CA PRO A 26 -20.09 4.89 24.74
C PRO A 26 -19.81 5.70 23.48
N SER A 27 -19.13 6.85 23.60
CA SER A 27 -18.73 7.70 22.46
C SER A 27 -17.39 7.30 21.83
N ALA A 28 -16.73 6.29 22.38
CA ALA A 28 -15.44 5.80 21.93
C ALA A 28 -15.47 4.33 21.50
N LEU A 29 -14.41 3.92 20.82
CA LEU A 29 -14.13 2.55 20.40
C LEU A 29 -12.99 1.98 21.23
N SER A 30 -13.11 0.72 21.59
CA SER A 30 -12.03 -0.16 22.04
C SER A 30 -11.48 -0.89 20.81
N VAL A 31 -10.20 -0.70 20.51
CA VAL A 31 -9.51 -1.22 19.32
C VAL A 31 -8.41 -2.17 19.79
N THR A 32 -8.51 -3.45 19.43
CA THR A 32 -7.58 -4.50 19.87
C THR A 32 -6.71 -4.97 18.72
N THR A 33 -5.41 -5.03 18.96
CA THR A 33 -4.41 -5.56 18.01
C THR A 33 -4.23 -7.07 18.18
N GLU A 34 -3.64 -7.76 17.21
CA GLU A 34 -3.36 -9.20 17.34
C GLU A 34 -2.38 -9.51 18.48
N GLY A 35 -1.51 -8.56 18.83
CA GLY A 35 -0.60 -8.66 19.98
C GLY A 35 -1.30 -8.51 21.35
N GLY A 36 -2.63 -8.35 21.39
CA GLY A 36 -3.41 -8.25 22.62
C GLY A 36 -3.45 -6.86 23.24
N VAL A 37 -2.80 -5.87 22.62
CA VAL A 37 -2.86 -4.48 23.09
C VAL A 37 -4.18 -3.84 22.66
N THR A 38 -4.85 -3.19 23.60
CA THR A 38 -6.10 -2.46 23.36
C THR A 38 -5.89 -0.96 23.52
N TYR A 39 -6.40 -0.20 22.55
CA TYR A 39 -6.41 1.26 22.53
C TYR A 39 -7.84 1.78 22.58
N THR A 40 -8.03 2.95 23.16
CA THR A 40 -9.32 3.67 23.14
C THR A 40 -9.22 4.87 22.21
N SER A 41 -10.16 5.02 21.29
CA SER A 41 -10.19 6.13 20.34
C SER A 41 -11.61 6.52 19.97
N LYS A 42 -11.84 7.79 19.60
CA LYS A 42 -13.18 8.23 19.14
C LYS A 42 -13.52 7.76 17.72
N TYR A 43 -12.50 7.55 16.90
CA TYR A 43 -12.63 7.18 15.50
C TYR A 43 -11.55 6.17 15.13
N LEU A 44 -11.92 5.24 14.24
CA LEU A 44 -11.00 4.32 13.59
C LEU A 44 -11.03 4.58 12.08
N VAL A 45 -9.87 4.82 11.49
CA VAL A 45 -9.74 5.03 10.03
C VAL A 45 -9.16 3.77 9.40
N GLY A 46 -9.94 3.10 8.56
CA GLY A 46 -9.50 1.93 7.78
C GLY A 46 -8.66 2.33 6.57
N ALA A 47 -7.35 2.46 6.78
CA ALA A 47 -6.35 2.71 5.74
C ALA A 47 -5.44 1.49 5.50
N ASP A 48 -6.00 0.29 5.65
CA ASP A 48 -5.32 -1.01 5.71
C ASP A 48 -5.33 -1.80 4.38
N GLY A 49 -5.59 -1.11 3.26
CA GLY A 49 -5.39 -1.63 1.91
C GLY A 49 -6.52 -2.52 1.38
N ALA A 50 -6.26 -3.20 0.25
CA ALA A 50 -7.28 -3.96 -0.50
C ALA A 50 -7.97 -5.06 0.33
N HIS A 51 -7.22 -5.69 1.23
CA HIS A 51 -7.71 -6.74 2.13
C HIS A 51 -8.17 -6.21 3.50
N SER A 52 -8.59 -4.93 3.57
CA SER A 52 -8.97 -4.21 4.79
C SER A 52 -9.71 -5.07 5.83
N THR A 53 -9.07 -5.29 6.98
CA THR A 53 -9.67 -5.90 8.17
C THR A 53 -10.78 -5.00 8.70
N VAL A 54 -10.61 -3.68 8.70
CA VAL A 54 -11.66 -2.74 9.16
C VAL A 54 -12.94 -2.95 8.36
N ARG A 55 -12.84 -2.99 7.02
CA ARG A 55 -13.99 -3.22 6.14
C ARG A 55 -14.60 -4.58 6.40
N ASN A 56 -13.80 -5.64 6.46
CA ASN A 56 -14.30 -7.01 6.62
C ASN A 56 -14.99 -7.26 7.98
N LEU A 57 -14.63 -6.50 9.02
CA LEU A 57 -15.29 -6.54 10.33
C LEU A 57 -16.63 -5.78 10.36
N LEU A 58 -16.91 -4.97 9.33
CA LEU A 58 -18.18 -4.31 9.12
C LEU A 58 -18.96 -5.05 8.01
N PRO A 59 -20.29 -4.91 7.96
CA PRO A 59 -21.08 -5.47 6.87
C PRO A 59 -20.96 -4.63 5.58
N LEU A 60 -19.73 -4.33 5.15
CA LEU A 60 -19.41 -3.52 3.98
C LEU A 60 -18.83 -4.40 2.87
N ASN A 61 -19.57 -4.56 1.78
CA ASN A 61 -19.13 -5.29 0.60
C ASN A 61 -18.61 -4.34 -0.48
N PHE A 62 -17.74 -4.85 -1.35
CA PHE A 62 -17.38 -4.19 -2.60
C PHE A 62 -18.22 -4.77 -3.74
N ASP A 63 -18.71 -3.88 -4.60
CA ASP A 63 -19.35 -4.27 -5.85
C ASP A 63 -18.30 -4.42 -6.96
N GLY A 64 -18.48 -5.44 -7.82
CA GLY A 64 -17.62 -5.69 -8.98
C GLY A 64 -16.77 -6.97 -8.87
N ASP A 65 -15.98 -7.23 -9.91
CA ASP A 65 -15.03 -8.35 -9.96
C ASP A 65 -13.75 -7.98 -9.18
N PRO A 66 -13.34 -8.75 -8.15
CA PRO A 66 -12.16 -8.44 -7.36
C PRO A 66 -10.84 -8.64 -8.11
N SER A 67 -10.83 -9.29 -9.28
CA SER A 67 -9.60 -9.71 -9.97
C SER A 67 -9.71 -9.57 -11.49
N ILE A 68 -9.85 -8.33 -11.96
CA ILE A 68 -9.93 -8.01 -13.39
C ILE A 68 -8.65 -8.43 -14.14
N GLN A 69 -7.49 -8.33 -13.50
CA GLN A 69 -6.20 -8.69 -14.10
C GLN A 69 -5.18 -9.06 -13.03
N SER A 70 -4.32 -10.03 -13.34
CA SER A 70 -3.12 -10.38 -12.56
C SER A 70 -1.87 -9.92 -13.30
N LEU A 71 -0.95 -9.30 -12.58
CA LEU A 71 0.28 -8.72 -13.12
C LEU A 71 1.48 -9.25 -12.31
N MET A 72 2.59 -9.53 -12.98
CA MET A 72 3.83 -9.96 -12.33
C MET A 72 4.85 -8.84 -12.44
N ASN A 73 5.29 -8.33 -11.28
CA ASN A 73 6.33 -7.31 -11.24
C ASN A 73 7.69 -7.96 -10.95
N VAL A 74 8.63 -7.83 -11.88
CA VAL A 74 10.01 -8.27 -11.71
C VAL A 74 10.88 -7.04 -11.52
N HIS A 75 11.37 -6.84 -10.29
CA HIS A 75 12.34 -5.79 -9.99
C HIS A 75 13.75 -6.29 -10.29
N PHE A 76 14.48 -5.58 -11.16
CA PHE A 76 15.84 -5.91 -11.53
C PHE A 76 16.72 -4.67 -11.72
N ARG A 77 18.03 -4.90 -11.81
CA ARG A 77 19.02 -3.88 -12.16
C ARG A 77 19.73 -4.29 -13.45
N THR A 78 19.79 -3.38 -14.42
CA THR A 78 20.61 -3.58 -15.64
C THR A 78 22.04 -3.10 -15.40
N SER A 79 23.02 -3.77 -16.03
CA SER A 79 24.42 -3.34 -16.03
C SER A 79 24.71 -2.20 -17.01
N ASP A 80 23.81 -1.96 -17.98
CA ASP A 80 23.94 -0.89 -18.96
C ASP A 80 22.59 -0.15 -19.12
N PRO A 81 22.41 0.99 -18.44
CA PRO A 81 21.24 1.84 -18.59
C PRO A 81 21.38 2.87 -19.72
N SER A 82 22.50 2.91 -20.44
CA SER A 82 22.79 3.96 -21.43
C SER A 82 21.73 4.13 -22.54
N PRO A 83 20.98 3.09 -22.98
CA PRO A 83 19.88 3.30 -23.91
C PRO A 83 18.72 4.13 -23.32
N LEU A 84 18.47 4.01 -22.01
CA LEU A 84 17.41 4.70 -21.30
C LEU A 84 17.79 6.15 -20.98
N GLU A 85 19.07 6.40 -20.67
CA GLU A 85 19.59 7.76 -20.42
C GLU A 85 19.46 8.69 -21.62
N LYS A 86 19.52 8.14 -22.84
CA LYS A 86 19.36 8.91 -24.09
C LYS A 86 17.93 9.44 -24.26
N ASN A 87 16.94 8.76 -23.70
CA ASN A 87 15.54 9.17 -23.76
C ASN A 87 14.81 8.76 -22.47
N PRO A 88 14.99 9.53 -21.38
CA PRO A 88 14.50 9.15 -20.07
C PRO A 88 12.98 9.30 -19.96
N ALA A 89 12.32 8.25 -19.48
CA ALA A 89 10.89 8.21 -19.18
C ALA A 89 10.65 7.33 -17.95
N MET A 90 9.53 7.56 -17.25
CA MET A 90 9.12 6.70 -16.14
C MET A 90 8.61 5.33 -16.64
N LEU A 91 7.96 5.30 -17.81
CA LEU A 91 7.35 4.10 -18.37
C LEU A 91 7.80 3.88 -19.81
N TYR A 92 8.23 2.65 -20.12
CA TYR A 92 8.52 2.18 -21.46
C TYR A 92 7.64 0.98 -21.79
N PHE A 93 6.66 1.18 -22.66
CA PHE A 93 5.80 0.10 -23.13
C PHE A 93 6.47 -0.60 -24.31
N THR A 94 6.74 -1.89 -24.17
CA THR A 94 7.33 -2.69 -25.24
C THR A 94 6.29 -3.63 -25.83
N TYR A 95 6.13 -3.57 -27.14
CA TYR A 95 5.36 -4.54 -27.90
C TYR A 95 6.32 -5.35 -28.78
N ASN A 96 6.93 -6.36 -28.19
CA ASN A 96 7.88 -7.26 -28.86
C ASN A 96 7.32 -8.69 -28.78
N SER A 97 7.47 -9.48 -29.86
CA SER A 97 6.99 -10.86 -29.89
C SER A 97 7.65 -11.77 -28.83
N SER A 98 8.83 -11.40 -28.34
CA SER A 98 9.55 -12.07 -27.25
C SER A 98 9.27 -11.47 -25.87
N ALA A 99 8.70 -10.27 -25.78
CA ALA A 99 8.36 -9.61 -24.52
C ALA A 99 7.29 -8.52 -24.71
N ILE A 100 6.13 -8.72 -24.07
CA ILE A 100 5.10 -7.69 -23.92
C ILE A 100 5.12 -7.30 -22.44
N ALA A 101 5.59 -6.09 -22.15
CA ALA A 101 5.78 -5.61 -20.78
C ALA A 101 5.74 -4.08 -20.73
N ALA A 102 5.39 -3.54 -19.57
CA ALA A 102 5.67 -2.17 -19.20
C ALA A 102 6.90 -2.12 -18.30
N PHE A 103 7.95 -1.42 -18.70
CA PHE A 103 9.12 -1.19 -17.86
C PHE A 103 8.97 0.13 -17.11
N VAL A 104 9.00 0.06 -15.78
CA VAL A 104 8.98 1.21 -14.88
C VAL A 104 10.41 1.53 -14.47
N ALA A 105 10.92 2.70 -14.85
CA ALA A 105 12.25 3.14 -14.45
C ALA A 105 12.17 3.86 -13.09
N HIS A 106 12.56 3.16 -12.03
CA HIS A 106 12.62 3.72 -10.67
C HIS A 106 13.83 4.65 -10.50
N ASP A 107 14.98 4.26 -11.04
CA ASP A 107 16.19 5.08 -11.08
C ASP A 107 17.05 4.67 -12.27
N ILE A 108 16.97 5.45 -13.35
CA ILE A 108 17.74 5.21 -14.58
C ILE A 108 19.25 5.24 -14.32
N SER A 109 19.71 6.19 -13.50
CA SER A 109 21.14 6.37 -13.22
C SER A 109 21.76 5.15 -12.52
N ARG A 110 20.93 4.43 -11.77
CA ARG A 110 21.30 3.17 -11.11
C ARG A 110 20.84 1.94 -11.89
N GLY A 111 20.28 2.09 -13.08
CA GLY A 111 19.72 1.00 -13.89
C GLY A 111 18.60 0.22 -13.19
N GLU A 112 17.87 0.84 -12.27
CA GLU A 112 16.84 0.22 -11.44
C GLU A 112 15.47 0.26 -12.13
N LEU A 113 14.94 -0.93 -12.46
CA LEU A 113 13.78 -1.12 -13.33
C LEU A 113 12.83 -2.17 -12.75
N VAL A 114 11.53 -1.99 -13.02
CA VAL A 114 10.53 -3.04 -12.83
C VAL A 114 9.94 -3.41 -14.20
N ALA A 115 9.91 -4.69 -14.54
CA ALA A 115 9.12 -5.19 -15.66
C ALA A 115 7.77 -5.69 -15.14
N GLN A 116 6.68 -5.20 -15.73
CA GLN A 116 5.29 -5.52 -15.41
C GLN A 116 4.56 -6.14 -16.61
#